data_AF-A0A2S3U6S1-F1
#
_entry.id   AF-A0A2S3U6S1-F1
#
_cell.length_a   1.000
_cell.length_b   1.000
_cell.length_c   1.000
_cell.angle_alpha   90.00
_cell.angle_beta   90.00
_cell.angle_gamma   90.00
#
_symmetry.space_group_name_H-M   'P 1'
#
loop_
_entity.id
_entity.type
_entity.pdbx_description
1 polymer ?
#
loop_
_entity_poly.entity_id
_entity_poly.type
_entity_poly.pdbx_seq_one_letter_code
_entity_poly.pdbx_strand_id
1 'polypeptide(L)'
;MATSDQEQQREQQRVDRVIEQVKERAQQTDDLLAKAHHETDVIQKNYGDNNSVNTFEVDDRIETNAELQQQKQMVERAVESEAILKRQVGVLKDLSNSPYFGRIDIQDSPDEDAERLYIGTASFVDAEQNFLVYDWRAPISSVYYNGTLGQVQYQTPAGQQTTELVKKRQFQINHGEIKKHVRYQRDCRR
;
A
#
# COMPACT_ATOMS: atom_id res chain seq x y z
N MET A 1 -4.20 -30.76 16.02
CA MET A 1 -5.03 -29.68 15.44
C MET A 1 -4.99 -28.51 16.39
N ALA A 2 -4.62 -27.30 15.94
CA ALA A 2 -4.62 -26.13 16.81
C ALA A 2 -6.06 -25.79 17.23
N THR A 3 -6.28 -25.40 18.49
CA THR A 3 -7.59 -24.96 18.95
C THR A 3 -7.97 -23.62 18.30
N SER A 4 -9.26 -23.31 18.22
CA SER A 4 -9.74 -22.02 17.68
C SER A 4 -9.06 -20.82 18.37
N ASP A 5 -8.74 -20.95 19.66
CA ASP A 5 -8.06 -19.91 20.44
C ASP A 5 -6.58 -19.77 20.04
N GLN A 6 -5.89 -20.87 19.77
CA GLN A 6 -4.50 -20.85 19.31
C GLN A 6 -4.38 -20.24 17.91
N GLU A 7 -5.33 -20.52 17.01
CA GLU A 7 -5.35 -19.86 15.70
C GLU A 7 -5.60 -18.36 15.83
N GLN A 8 -6.56 -17.95 16.67
CA GLN A 8 -6.83 -16.52 16.91
C GLN A 8 -5.61 -15.80 17.50
N GLN A 9 -4.91 -16.42 18.45
CA GLN A 9 -3.70 -15.86 19.03
C GLN A 9 -2.58 -15.69 17.99
N ARG A 10 -2.40 -16.68 17.11
CA ARG A 10 -1.43 -16.59 16.00
C ARG A 10 -1.76 -15.47 15.04
N GLU A 11 -3.05 -15.29 14.70
CA GLU A 11 -3.48 -14.18 13.85
C GLU A 11 -3.26 -12.83 14.53
N GLN A 12 -3.53 -12.72 15.83
CA GLN A 12 -3.29 -11.47 16.56
C GLN A 12 -1.80 -11.13 16.61
N GLN A 13 -0.93 -12.10 16.92
CA GLN A 13 0.53 -11.91 16.87
C GLN A 13 1.02 -11.47 15.49
N ARG A 14 0.40 -11.98 14.43
CA ARG A 14 0.71 -11.54 13.07
C ARG A 14 0.31 -10.09 12.85
N VAL A 15 -0.90 -9.71 13.25
CA VAL A 15 -1.38 -8.31 13.15
C VAL A 15 -0.41 -7.38 13.86
N ASP A 16 -0.02 -7.72 15.09
CA ASP A 16 0.90 -6.92 15.90
C ASP A 16 2.24 -6.71 15.16
N ARG A 17 2.83 -7.79 14.62
CA ARG A 17 4.09 -7.74 13.86
C ARG A 17 3.97 -6.92 12.56
N VAL A 18 2.84 -6.98 11.87
CA VAL A 18 2.63 -6.17 10.65
C VAL A 18 2.49 -4.70 11.02
N ILE A 19 1.74 -4.38 12.06
CA ILE A 19 1.54 -3.01 12.51
C ILE A 19 2.84 -2.38 12.99
N GLU A 20 3.69 -3.14 13.68
CA GLU A 20 5.03 -2.69 14.07
C GLU A 20 5.86 -2.27 12.84
N GLN A 21 5.94 -3.12 11.82
CA GLN A 21 6.65 -2.82 10.57
C GLN A 21 6.04 -1.65 9.81
N VAL A 22 4.71 -1.54 9.77
CA VAL A 22 4.01 -0.42 9.14
C VAL A 22 4.33 0.89 9.87
N LYS A 23 4.34 0.89 11.21
CA LYS A 23 4.67 2.07 12.02
C LYS A 23 6.12 2.50 11.83
N GLU A 24 7.05 1.55 11.77
CA GLU A 24 8.45 1.84 11.47
C GLU A 24 8.60 2.50 10.10
N ARG A 25 7.97 1.93 9.06
CA ARG A 25 7.97 2.54 7.72
C ARG A 25 7.26 3.91 7.70
N ALA A 26 6.19 4.07 8.47
CA ALA A 26 5.46 5.33 8.58
C ALA A 26 6.36 6.43 9.14
N GLN A 27 7.11 6.15 10.22
CA GLN A 27 8.04 7.09 10.82
C GLN A 27 9.14 7.50 9.83
N GLN A 28 9.75 6.52 9.16
CA GLN A 28 10.78 6.79 8.14
C GLN A 28 10.22 7.67 7.00
N THR A 29 8.99 7.43 6.58
CA THR A 29 8.34 8.21 5.51
C THR A 29 7.95 9.61 5.99
N ASP A 30 7.49 9.75 7.23
CA ASP A 30 7.18 11.05 7.86
C ASP A 30 8.46 11.92 7.96
N ASP A 31 9.61 11.33 8.31
CA ASP A 31 10.90 12.04 8.36
C ASP A 31 11.36 12.49 6.96
N LEU A 32 11.14 11.66 5.94
CA LEU A 32 11.42 12.01 4.54
C LEU A 32 10.50 13.13 4.04
N LEU A 33 9.22 13.07 4.40
CA LEU A 33 8.25 14.12 4.07
C LEU A 33 8.66 15.46 4.67
N ALA A 34 9.12 15.48 5.92
CA ALA A 34 9.59 16.71 6.56
C ALA A 34 10.78 17.33 5.84
N LYS A 35 11.73 16.50 5.36
CA LYS A 35 12.86 16.96 4.55
C LYS A 35 12.41 17.49 3.18
N ALA A 36 11.55 16.74 2.48
CA ALA A 36 11.01 17.14 1.18
C ALA A 36 10.25 18.47 1.28
N HIS A 37 9.47 18.66 2.34
CA HIS A 37 8.74 19.92 2.57
C HIS A 37 9.71 21.09 2.73
N HIS A 38 10.78 20.94 3.51
CA HIS A 38 11.82 21.97 3.64
C HIS A 38 12.50 22.29 2.31
N GLU A 39 12.80 21.28 1.49
CA GLU A 39 13.37 21.46 0.15
C GLU A 39 12.41 22.22 -0.78
N THR A 40 11.12 21.85 -0.78
CA THR A 40 10.08 22.56 -1.53
C THR A 40 10.03 24.04 -1.15
N ASP A 41 10.05 24.36 0.15
CA ASP A 41 10.00 25.74 0.64
C ASP A 41 11.21 26.56 0.14
N VAL A 42 12.41 25.97 0.18
CA VAL A 42 13.64 26.62 -0.32
C VAL A 42 13.54 26.88 -1.83
N ILE A 43 13.08 25.89 -2.61
CA ILE A 43 12.94 26.02 -4.07
C ILE A 43 11.90 27.10 -4.42
N GLN A 44 10.75 27.10 -3.74
CA GLN A 44 9.70 28.11 -3.96
C GLN A 44 10.18 29.52 -3.61
N LYS A 45 10.93 29.68 -2.52
CA LYS A 45 11.51 30.97 -2.14
C LYS A 45 12.50 31.48 -3.18
N ASN A 46 13.43 30.62 -3.61
CA ASN A 46 14.42 30.99 -4.65
C ASN A 46 13.75 31.38 -5.97
N TYR A 47 12.66 30.70 -6.35
CA TYR A 47 11.87 31.08 -7.53
C TYR A 47 11.20 32.46 -7.35
N GLY A 48 10.62 32.74 -6.18
CA GLY A 48 9.99 34.03 -5.88
C GLY A 48 11.00 35.19 -5.89
N ASP A 49 12.16 34.99 -5.28
CA ASP A 49 13.23 35.99 -5.21
C ASP A 49 13.79 36.28 -6.62
N ASN A 50 14.11 35.26 -7.42
CA ASN A 50 14.65 35.43 -8.78
C ASN A 50 13.65 36.08 -9.75
N ASN A 51 12.37 35.72 -9.66
CA ASN A 51 11.34 36.26 -10.55
C ASN A 51 10.98 37.73 -10.23
N SER A 52 11.22 38.18 -8.99
CA SER A 52 11.01 39.58 -8.61
C SER A 52 12.07 40.55 -9.16
N VAL A 53 13.27 40.04 -9.48
CA VAL A 53 14.45 40.85 -9.89
C VAL A 53 14.52 41.07 -11.42
N ASN A 54 13.98 40.14 -12.24
CA ASN A 54 14.12 40.15 -13.72
C ASN A 54 13.10 41.02 -14.49
N THR A 55 12.54 42.09 -13.89
CA THR A 55 11.48 42.90 -14.55
C THR A 55 11.94 44.16 -15.30
N PHE A 56 13.24 44.42 -15.48
CA PHE A 56 13.71 45.75 -15.93
C PHE A 56 14.47 45.90 -17.27
N GLU A 57 14.80 44.86 -18.04
CA GLU A 57 15.44 45.07 -19.37
C GLU A 57 14.83 44.22 -20.51
N VAL A 58 14.71 44.84 -21.69
CA VAL A 58 13.85 44.39 -22.81
C VAL A 58 14.57 43.36 -23.73
N ASP A 59 15.89 43.21 -23.62
CA ASP A 59 16.72 42.34 -24.48
C ASP A 59 16.78 40.86 -24.02
N ASP A 60 16.45 40.54 -22.76
CA ASP A 60 16.60 39.18 -22.18
C ASP A 60 15.41 38.22 -22.40
N ARG A 61 14.40 38.62 -23.18
CA ARG A 61 13.07 37.95 -23.19
C ARG A 61 13.06 36.52 -23.74
N ILE A 62 14.03 36.11 -24.54
CA ILE A 62 14.11 34.76 -25.13
C ILE A 62 14.88 33.79 -24.21
N GLU A 63 16.02 34.20 -23.63
CA GLU A 63 16.76 33.40 -22.64
C GLU A 63 15.97 33.26 -21.33
N THR A 64 15.28 34.33 -20.91
CA THR A 64 14.40 34.35 -19.73
C THR A 64 13.28 33.31 -19.81
N ASN A 65 12.76 32.97 -21.01
CA ASN A 65 11.67 32.01 -21.12
C ASN A 65 12.13 30.57 -20.80
N ALA A 66 13.30 30.17 -21.30
CA ALA A 66 13.82 28.83 -21.08
C ALA A 66 14.24 28.61 -19.62
N GLU A 67 14.91 29.59 -19.02
CA GLU A 67 15.35 29.52 -17.62
C GLU A 67 14.16 29.55 -16.65
N LEU A 68 13.17 30.43 -16.86
CA LEU A 68 11.95 30.46 -16.06
C LEU A 68 11.16 29.15 -16.17
N GLN A 69 11.08 28.57 -17.37
CA GLN A 69 10.44 27.26 -17.55
C GLN A 69 11.17 26.17 -16.77
N GLN A 70 12.50 26.14 -16.79
CA GLN A 70 13.29 25.17 -16.01
C GLN A 70 13.05 25.34 -14.51
N GLN A 71 13.05 26.58 -14.00
CA GLN A 71 12.78 26.83 -12.58
C GLN A 71 11.36 26.43 -12.17
N LYS A 72 10.37 26.73 -13.01
CA LYS A 72 8.98 26.29 -12.78
C LYS A 72 8.87 24.76 -12.74
N GLN A 73 9.53 24.05 -13.66
CA GLN A 73 9.56 22.59 -13.65
C GLN A 73 10.20 22.01 -12.38
N MET A 74 11.23 22.66 -11.82
CA MET A 74 11.81 22.24 -10.54
C MET A 74 10.83 22.38 -9.39
N VAL A 75 10.10 23.50 -9.30
CA VAL A 75 9.05 23.71 -8.30
C VAL A 75 7.95 22.66 -8.42
N GLU A 76 7.46 22.41 -9.65
CA GLU A 76 6.39 21.43 -9.90
C GLU A 76 6.81 20.01 -9.45
N ARG A 77 8.04 19.61 -9.75
CA ARG A 77 8.59 18.31 -9.32
C ARG A 77 8.72 18.19 -7.81
N ALA A 78 9.17 19.25 -7.13
CA ALA A 78 9.29 19.26 -5.67
C ALA A 78 7.92 19.10 -5.00
N VAL A 79 6.92 19.86 -5.45
CA VAL A 79 5.53 19.79 -4.96
C VAL A 79 4.92 18.41 -5.23
N GLU A 80 5.13 17.85 -6.43
CA GLU A 80 4.65 16.51 -6.76
C GLU A 80 5.29 15.44 -5.87
N SER A 81 6.60 15.51 -5.64
CA SER A 81 7.34 14.60 -4.77
C SER A 81 6.83 14.64 -3.34
N GLU A 82 6.64 15.83 -2.78
CA GLU A 82 6.08 16.03 -1.45
C GLU A 82 4.64 15.46 -1.35
N ALA A 83 3.81 15.69 -2.37
CA ALA A 83 2.45 15.17 -2.42
C ALA A 83 2.40 13.63 -2.45
N ILE A 84 3.34 12.99 -3.15
CA ILE A 84 3.49 11.52 -3.17
C ILE A 84 3.82 11.00 -1.77
N LEU A 85 4.82 11.58 -1.10
CA LEU A 85 5.23 11.19 0.26
C LEU A 85 4.08 11.38 1.25
N LYS A 86 3.37 12.50 1.16
CA LYS A 86 2.21 12.79 2.02
C LYS A 86 1.09 11.77 1.84
N ARG A 87 0.81 11.34 0.60
CA ARG A 87 -0.16 10.27 0.32
C ARG A 87 0.33 8.94 0.91
N GLN A 88 1.61 8.62 0.75
CA GLN A 88 2.19 7.38 1.27
C GLN A 88 2.09 7.30 2.80
N VAL A 89 2.37 8.40 3.51
CA VAL A 89 2.15 8.53 4.95
C VAL A 89 0.70 8.24 5.33
N GLY A 90 -0.26 8.81 4.60
CA GLY A 90 -1.69 8.56 4.83
C GLY A 90 -2.04 7.08 4.73
N VAL A 91 -1.56 6.40 3.67
CA VAL A 91 -1.76 4.97 3.47
C VAL A 91 -1.15 4.15 4.61
N LEU A 92 0.07 4.47 5.04
CA LEU A 92 0.73 3.76 6.14
C LEU A 92 -0.02 3.96 7.48
N LYS A 93 -0.55 5.17 7.72
CA LYS A 93 -1.39 5.47 8.89
C LYS A 93 -2.67 4.62 8.88
N ASP A 94 -3.34 4.50 7.74
CA ASP A 94 -4.52 3.65 7.60
C ASP A 94 -4.19 2.16 7.85
N LEU A 95 -3.11 1.66 7.26
CA LEU A 95 -2.64 0.29 7.44
C LEU A 95 -2.23 0.01 8.90
N SER A 96 -1.73 1.01 9.63
CA SER A 96 -1.38 0.85 11.05
C SER A 96 -2.61 0.62 11.95
N ASN A 97 -3.80 1.06 11.51
CA ASN A 97 -5.05 0.85 12.22
C ASN A 97 -5.69 -0.50 11.85
N SER A 98 -5.69 -0.84 10.56
CA SER A 98 -6.27 -2.06 10.02
C SER A 98 -5.46 -2.50 8.79
N PRO A 99 -4.44 -3.37 8.95
CA PRO A 99 -3.54 -3.71 7.85
C PRO A 99 -4.20 -4.57 6.77
N TYR A 100 -5.15 -5.42 7.15
CA TYR A 100 -5.89 -6.28 6.24
C TYR A 100 -7.28 -6.61 6.81
N PHE A 101 -8.23 -6.92 5.94
CA PHE A 101 -9.59 -7.29 6.32
C PHE A 101 -9.95 -8.72 5.89
N GLY A 102 -9.10 -9.37 5.10
CA GLY A 102 -9.36 -10.70 4.57
C GLY A 102 -8.10 -11.56 4.53
N ARG A 103 -8.30 -12.88 4.58
CA ARG A 103 -7.28 -13.88 4.27
C ARG A 103 -7.88 -14.94 3.36
N ILE A 104 -7.13 -15.29 2.33
CA ILE A 104 -7.37 -16.46 1.49
C ILE A 104 -6.17 -17.39 1.56
N ASP A 105 -6.44 -18.68 1.62
CA ASP A 105 -5.42 -19.71 1.43
C ASP A 105 -5.64 -20.30 0.04
N ILE A 106 -4.67 -20.17 -0.85
CA ILE A 106 -4.72 -20.68 -2.22
C ILE A 106 -3.68 -21.78 -2.41
N GLN A 107 -3.94 -22.68 -3.35
CA GLN A 107 -3.02 -23.77 -3.69
C GLN A 107 -3.01 -23.94 -5.21
N ASP A 108 -1.86 -23.69 -5.83
CA ASP A 108 -1.72 -23.76 -7.29
C ASP A 108 -1.47 -25.20 -7.77
N SER A 109 -0.83 -26.02 -6.94
CA SER A 109 -0.58 -27.44 -7.20
C SER A 109 -0.92 -28.32 -5.98
N PRO A 110 -1.49 -29.53 -6.17
CA PRO A 110 -1.75 -30.47 -5.06
C PRO A 110 -0.50 -30.87 -4.26
N ASP A 111 0.67 -30.76 -4.88
CA ASP A 111 1.97 -31.11 -4.29
C ASP A 111 2.62 -29.95 -3.51
N GLU A 112 2.03 -28.75 -3.57
CA GLU A 112 2.53 -27.54 -2.91
C GLU A 112 1.73 -27.20 -1.65
N ASP A 113 2.38 -26.59 -0.67
CA ASP A 113 1.70 -26.06 0.51
C ASP A 113 0.81 -24.87 0.13
N ALA A 114 -0.35 -24.75 0.78
CA ALA A 114 -1.25 -23.63 0.56
C ALA A 114 -0.59 -22.28 0.96
N GLU A 115 -0.56 -21.34 0.01
CA GLU A 115 -0.07 -19.98 0.22
C GLU A 115 -1.14 -19.13 0.90
N ARG A 116 -0.73 -18.30 1.88
CA ARG A 116 -1.64 -17.46 2.67
C ARG A 116 -1.54 -16.00 2.21
N LEU A 117 -2.57 -15.52 1.54
CA LEU A 117 -2.63 -14.14 1.06
C LEU A 117 -3.53 -13.31 1.99
N TYR A 118 -3.01 -12.19 2.45
CA TYR A 118 -3.72 -11.24 3.31
C TYR A 118 -4.13 -10.03 2.49
N ILE A 119 -5.43 -9.72 2.47
CA ILE A 119 -6.00 -8.71 1.57
C ILE A 119 -6.33 -7.45 2.38
N GLY A 120 -5.76 -6.32 1.94
CA GLY A 120 -5.91 -5.01 2.57
C GLY A 120 -6.24 -3.90 1.58
N THR A 121 -6.29 -2.67 2.09
CA THR A 121 -6.64 -1.47 1.30
C THR A 121 -5.52 -1.00 0.38
N ALA A 122 -4.28 -1.39 0.69
CA ALA A 122 -3.07 -1.13 -0.06
C ALA A 122 -2.06 -2.28 0.16
N SER A 123 -1.12 -2.44 -0.77
CA SER A 123 -0.04 -3.42 -0.62
C SER A 123 0.99 -2.95 0.41
N PHE A 124 1.53 -3.89 1.18
CA PHE A 124 2.64 -3.65 2.11
C PHE A 124 3.64 -4.81 2.05
N VAL A 125 4.92 -4.46 1.93
CA VAL A 125 6.03 -5.40 1.86
C VAL A 125 6.98 -5.16 3.03
N ASP A 126 7.65 -6.22 3.48
CA ASP A 126 8.73 -6.11 4.47
C ASP A 126 10.04 -5.59 3.84
N ALA A 127 11.12 -5.59 4.64
CA ALA A 127 12.44 -5.17 4.18
C ALA A 127 13.03 -6.09 3.08
N GLU A 128 12.61 -7.35 3.05
CA GLU A 128 13.06 -8.38 2.10
C GLU A 128 12.18 -8.44 0.83
N GLN A 129 11.24 -7.50 0.68
CA GLN A 129 10.25 -7.45 -0.41
C GLN A 129 9.21 -8.58 -0.37
N ASN A 130 9.03 -9.25 0.78
CA ASN A 130 7.95 -10.21 0.94
C ASN A 130 6.62 -9.46 1.15
N PHE A 131 5.59 -9.84 0.39
CA PHE A 131 4.25 -9.28 0.57
C PHE A 131 3.65 -9.70 1.91
N LEU A 132 3.45 -8.72 2.78
CA LEU A 132 2.72 -8.90 4.04
C LEU A 132 1.23 -8.61 3.87
N VAL A 133 0.89 -7.70 2.95
CA VAL A 133 -0.48 -7.32 2.59
C VAL A 133 -0.55 -7.13 1.07
N TYR A 134 -1.60 -7.67 0.46
CA TYR A 134 -1.94 -7.49 -0.95
C TYR A 134 -3.06 -6.45 -1.09
N ASP A 135 -2.91 -5.52 -2.03
CA ASP A 135 -3.98 -4.58 -2.38
C ASP A 135 -5.18 -5.35 -2.95
N TRP A 136 -6.38 -5.04 -2.46
CA TRP A 136 -7.63 -5.61 -2.93
C TRP A 136 -7.91 -5.40 -4.44
N ARG A 137 -7.24 -4.43 -5.08
CA ARG A 137 -7.31 -4.16 -6.52
C ARG A 137 -6.40 -5.05 -7.36
N ALA A 138 -5.47 -5.79 -6.75
CA ALA A 138 -4.59 -6.68 -7.49
C ALA A 138 -5.40 -7.82 -8.14
N PRO A 139 -5.01 -8.29 -9.35
CA PRO A 139 -5.66 -9.40 -10.04
C PRO A 139 -5.95 -10.63 -9.17
N ILE A 140 -4.96 -11.07 -8.38
CA ILE A 140 -5.08 -12.22 -7.48
C ILE A 140 -6.11 -11.99 -6.37
N SER A 141 -6.26 -10.75 -5.89
CA SER A 141 -7.21 -10.38 -4.84
C SER A 141 -8.67 -10.54 -5.29
N SER A 142 -8.95 -10.63 -6.60
CA SER A 142 -10.29 -10.92 -7.10
C SER A 142 -10.81 -12.29 -6.62
N VAL A 143 -9.93 -13.25 -6.31
CA VAL A 143 -10.28 -14.54 -5.71
C VAL A 143 -11.00 -14.35 -4.36
N TYR A 144 -10.64 -13.33 -3.58
CA TYR A 144 -11.33 -13.04 -2.32
C TYR A 144 -12.80 -12.64 -2.53
N TYR A 145 -13.12 -11.91 -3.60
CA TYR A 145 -14.48 -11.42 -3.85
C TYR A 145 -15.31 -12.41 -4.66
N ASN A 146 -14.74 -12.97 -5.72
CA ASN A 146 -15.45 -13.76 -6.72
C ASN A 146 -15.30 -15.27 -6.50
N GLY A 147 -14.31 -15.69 -5.71
CA GLY A 147 -14.02 -17.09 -5.46
C GLY A 147 -14.96 -17.72 -4.44
N THR A 148 -15.42 -18.93 -4.79
CA THR A 148 -15.96 -19.93 -3.87
C THR A 148 -14.87 -20.94 -3.52
N LEU A 149 -15.04 -21.70 -2.43
CA LEU A 149 -14.09 -22.77 -2.10
C LEU A 149 -13.97 -23.78 -3.26
N GLY A 150 -12.76 -24.29 -3.48
CA GLY A 150 -12.42 -25.16 -4.62
C GLY A 150 -11.75 -24.40 -5.76
N GLN A 151 -11.81 -24.95 -6.97
CA GLN A 151 -11.15 -24.33 -8.13
C GLN A 151 -11.79 -22.98 -8.50
N VAL A 152 -10.93 -21.98 -8.67
CA VAL A 152 -11.29 -20.61 -9.02
C VAL A 152 -10.38 -20.10 -10.12
N GLN A 153 -10.93 -19.22 -10.95
CA GLN A 153 -10.20 -18.57 -12.03
C GLN A 153 -10.20 -17.06 -11.81
N TYR A 154 -9.09 -16.41 -12.13
CA TYR A 154 -8.95 -14.97 -12.06
C TYR A 154 -8.22 -14.41 -13.28
N GLN A 155 -8.52 -13.17 -13.64
CA GLN A 155 -7.96 -12.53 -14.84
C GLN A 155 -6.70 -11.75 -14.47
N THR A 156 -5.60 -12.00 -15.19
CA THR A 156 -4.37 -11.20 -15.12
C THR A 156 -4.08 -10.53 -16.46
N PRO A 157 -3.18 -9.54 -16.53
CA PRO A 157 -2.71 -8.98 -17.80
C PRO A 157 -2.09 -10.03 -18.74
N ALA A 158 -1.54 -11.12 -18.20
CA ALA A 158 -0.96 -12.22 -18.96
C ALA A 158 -1.98 -13.28 -19.39
N GLY A 159 -3.26 -13.13 -19.00
CA GLY A 159 -4.33 -14.08 -19.29
C GLY A 159 -5.02 -14.61 -18.04
N GLN A 160 -5.92 -15.56 -18.26
CA GLN A 160 -6.66 -16.22 -17.18
C GLN A 160 -5.74 -17.18 -16.42
N GLN A 161 -5.78 -17.13 -15.10
CA GLN A 161 -5.06 -18.03 -14.19
C GLN A 161 -6.05 -18.88 -13.40
N THR A 162 -5.64 -20.07 -12.98
CA THR A 162 -6.46 -21.00 -12.17
C THR A 162 -5.71 -21.33 -10.88
N THR A 163 -6.42 -21.36 -9.77
CA THR A 163 -5.89 -21.77 -8.45
C THR A 163 -7.00 -22.45 -7.64
N GLU A 164 -6.66 -23.17 -6.57
CA GLU A 164 -7.63 -23.74 -5.63
C GLU A 164 -7.75 -22.85 -4.38
N LEU A 165 -8.95 -22.34 -4.11
CA LEU A 165 -9.24 -21.61 -2.87
C LEU A 165 -9.58 -22.61 -1.75
N VAL A 166 -8.61 -22.84 -0.87
CA VAL A 166 -8.70 -23.81 0.23
C VAL A 166 -9.41 -23.23 1.45
N LYS A 167 -9.16 -21.95 1.76
CA LYS A 167 -9.72 -21.29 2.95
C LYS A 167 -10.00 -19.83 2.68
N LYS A 168 -11.08 -19.33 3.26
CA LYS A 168 -11.44 -17.90 3.21
C LYS A 168 -11.88 -17.42 4.58
N ARG A 169 -11.30 -16.30 5.03
CA ARG A 169 -11.58 -15.66 6.31
C ARG A 169 -11.74 -14.16 6.12
N GLN A 170 -12.68 -13.60 6.87
CA GLN A 170 -12.85 -12.17 7.02
C GLN A 170 -12.46 -11.77 8.45
N PHE A 171 -11.76 -10.66 8.57
CA PHE A 171 -11.38 -10.05 9.83
C PHE A 171 -12.02 -8.67 9.96
N GLN A 172 -12.30 -8.30 11.20
CA GLN A 172 -12.59 -6.93 11.58
C GLN A 172 -11.49 -6.49 12.53
N ILE A 173 -10.55 -5.68 12.05
CA ILE A 173 -9.41 -5.20 12.83
C ILE A 173 -9.64 -3.73 13.14
N ASN A 174 -9.64 -3.39 14.42
CA ASN A 174 -9.79 -2.01 14.89
C ASN A 174 -8.64 -1.68 15.83
N HIS A 175 -7.86 -0.65 15.49
CA HIS A 175 -6.68 -0.22 16.27
C HIS A 175 -5.72 -1.38 16.57
N GLY A 176 -5.52 -2.25 15.57
CA GLY A 176 -4.66 -3.42 15.68
C GLY A 176 -5.23 -4.63 16.41
N GLU A 177 -6.47 -4.59 16.90
CA GLU A 177 -7.09 -5.76 17.54
C GLU A 177 -8.09 -6.45 16.62
N ILE A 178 -7.97 -7.77 16.47
CA ILE A 178 -8.97 -8.60 15.79
C ILE A 178 -10.23 -8.70 16.66
N LYS A 179 -11.34 -8.15 16.17
CA LYS A 179 -12.67 -8.34 16.76
C LYS A 179 -13.23 -9.69 16.34
N LYS A 180 -13.89 -10.37 17.29
CA LYS A 180 -14.22 -11.81 17.29
C LYS A 180 -15.09 -12.34 16.13
N HIS A 181 -15.53 -11.50 15.18
CA HIS A 181 -16.44 -11.91 14.11
C HIS A 181 -15.71 -12.47 12.88
N VAL A 182 -15.08 -13.64 13.03
CA VAL A 182 -14.55 -14.40 11.87
C VAL A 182 -15.71 -15.20 11.26
N ARG A 183 -16.29 -14.71 10.15
CA ARG A 183 -17.31 -15.47 9.42
C ARG A 183 -16.61 -16.49 8.52
N TYR A 184 -16.71 -17.76 8.88
CA TYR A 184 -16.23 -18.87 8.04
C TYR A 184 -17.27 -19.15 6.96
N GLN A 185 -16.91 -19.01 5.68
CA GLN A 185 -17.62 -19.75 4.63
C GLN A 185 -17.21 -21.21 4.78
N ARG A 186 -18.08 -22.04 5.36
CA ARG A 186 -17.92 -23.48 5.31
C ARG A 186 -18.45 -23.97 3.96
N ASP A 187 -17.76 -24.96 3.42
CA ASP A 187 -18.13 -25.68 2.22
C ASP A 187 -19.57 -26.20 2.35
N CYS A 188 -20.48 -25.71 1.51
CA CYS A 188 -21.81 -26.29 1.34
C CYS A 188 -21.72 -27.38 0.28
N ARG A 189 -20.95 -28.45 0.53
CA ARG A 189 -21.09 -29.68 -0.26
C ARG A 189 -22.30 -30.45 0.25
N ARG A 190 -23.34 -30.49 -0.58
CA ARG A 190 -24.35 -31.57 -0.60
C ARG A 190 -23.87 -32.67 -1.53
#